data_AF-A0A369XM78-F1
#
_entry.id   AF-A0A369XM78-F1
#
_cell.length_a   1.000
_cell.length_b   1.000
_cell.length_c   1.000
_cell.angle_alpha   90.00
_cell.angle_beta   90.00
_cell.angle_gamma   90.00
#
_symmetry.space_group_name_H-M   'P 1'
#
loop_
_entity.id
_entity.type
_entity.pdbx_description
1 polymer ?
#
loop_
_entity_poly.entity_id
_entity_poly.type
_entity_poly.pdbx_seq_one_letter_code
_entity_poly.pdbx_strand_id
1 'polypeptide(L)'
;MVSVYVSYAWKEEEQNRLVDKLEQACNARGIELLRDRNKIGYGDSIRQFMDQIGASRHVVLVLSEAYFKSEYCMYELCRIHDHGDVRKRVKPLVLTGTSFHKPIDRGRYLKHWETETANLEKELDGLTDPKYTLKLRQALDGYADFRRRMDELLYMLADINSLREDVHLDSDFAALLDRIAPQLTGKPDDLFRARITDEIRGILAANARLSNALRAALREAGREPSSDLSTDLCAEDLERALEDLLFPATRSLLAALDSRQPEFADTWEAAKSVLAWLALLAVDSACLGQAERSALATGRLGFEIVVETPLGVELVSSRYRQIAPRLRVPKGNSDVVGKELIPEPSYETGWGEDAALAALLLEIWAHVFPEELRSALSAHDLRKLNSALRIRDKQKTHHHYIPVPAEQASRLCRPDFYRKLLDKLPAIKVIFFRSSGGPPALLVSDEIDLMMIIREFLTIPDNLAQRR
;
A
#
# COMPACT_ATOMS: atom_id res chain seq x y z
N MET A 1 25.83 9.62 -1.32
CA MET A 1 24.47 9.88 -0.80
C MET A 1 23.69 10.53 -1.92
N VAL A 2 22.48 10.03 -2.26
CA VAL A 2 21.63 10.65 -3.29
C VAL A 2 20.77 11.69 -2.59
N SER A 3 20.76 12.93 -3.08
CA SER A 3 19.90 13.98 -2.56
C SER A 3 18.74 14.24 -3.54
N VAL A 4 17.55 14.49 -2.99
CA VAL A 4 16.34 14.78 -3.76
C VAL A 4 15.66 16.02 -3.18
N TYR A 5 15.28 16.96 -4.04
CA TYR A 5 14.52 18.13 -3.62
C TYR A 5 13.02 17.83 -3.64
N VAL A 6 12.28 18.44 -2.72
CA VAL A 6 10.82 18.43 -2.76
C VAL A 6 10.28 19.84 -2.94
N SER A 7 9.36 20.00 -3.89
CA SER A 7 8.61 21.23 -4.12
C SER A 7 7.14 20.96 -3.80
N TYR A 8 6.59 21.77 -2.90
CA TYR A 8 5.26 21.55 -2.32
C TYR A 8 4.66 22.86 -1.78
N ALA A 9 3.33 22.92 -1.67
CA ALA A 9 2.63 24.06 -1.08
C ALA A 9 2.54 23.95 0.45
N TRP A 10 3.03 24.95 1.18
CA TRP A 10 3.09 24.95 2.66
C TRP A 10 1.73 24.74 3.32
N LYS A 11 0.66 25.34 2.75
CA LYS A 11 -0.69 25.31 3.32
C LYS A 11 -1.31 23.90 3.39
N GLU A 12 -0.82 22.94 2.60
CA GLU A 12 -1.28 21.54 2.65
C GLU A 12 -0.38 20.61 3.46
N GLU A 13 0.89 20.96 3.65
CA GLU A 13 1.81 20.18 4.49
C GLU A 13 1.32 20.14 5.95
N GLU A 14 0.79 21.27 6.45
CA GLU A 14 0.21 21.36 7.80
C GLU A 14 -0.97 20.41 8.02
N GLN A 15 -1.68 20.00 6.96
CA GLN A 15 -2.87 19.15 7.05
C GLN A 15 -2.56 17.67 6.83
N ASN A 16 -1.66 17.33 5.90
CA ASN A 16 -1.47 15.94 5.46
C ASN A 16 -0.18 15.27 5.94
N ARG A 17 0.82 16.03 6.43
CA ARG A 17 2.15 15.53 6.86
C ARG A 17 2.78 14.51 5.90
N LEU A 18 2.46 14.62 4.60
CA LEU A 18 2.91 13.67 3.58
C LEU A 18 4.43 13.77 3.36
N VAL A 19 4.95 15.01 3.32
CA VAL A 19 6.37 15.29 3.14
C VAL A 19 7.19 14.73 4.30
N ASP A 20 6.69 14.79 5.54
CA ASP A 20 7.34 14.15 6.71
C ASP A 20 7.47 12.63 6.52
N LYS A 21 6.44 11.96 5.99
CA LYS A 21 6.50 10.52 5.71
C LYS A 21 7.45 10.19 4.55
N LEU A 22 7.45 11.01 3.51
CA LEU A 22 8.40 10.90 2.41
C LEU A 22 9.83 11.05 2.91
N GLU A 23 10.09 11.97 3.83
CA GLU A 23 11.39 12.16 4.48
C GLU A 23 11.83 10.91 5.24
N GLN A 24 10.93 10.32 6.04
CA GLN A 24 11.20 9.06 6.75
C GLN A 24 11.54 7.92 5.78
N ALA A 25 10.79 7.78 4.70
CA ALA A 25 11.02 6.75 3.68
C ALA A 25 12.34 6.99 2.90
N CYS A 26 12.68 8.25 2.60
CA CYS A 26 13.97 8.62 2.01
C CYS A 26 15.13 8.25 2.95
N ASN A 27 15.03 8.62 4.22
CA ASN A 27 16.05 8.34 5.23
C ASN A 27 16.28 6.82 5.40
N ALA A 28 15.21 6.02 5.39
CA ALA A 28 15.30 4.56 5.43
C ALA A 28 16.07 3.96 4.24
N ARG A 29 16.18 4.69 3.12
CA ARG A 29 16.95 4.30 1.93
C ARG A 29 18.27 5.05 1.76
N GLY A 30 18.71 5.80 2.77
CA GLY A 30 19.93 6.62 2.68
C GLY A 30 19.86 7.74 1.63
N ILE A 31 18.65 8.19 1.31
CA ILE A 31 18.38 9.32 0.41
C ILE A 31 18.18 10.57 1.28
N GLU A 32 18.91 11.64 0.99
CA GLU A 32 18.74 12.94 1.67
C GLU A 32 17.58 13.71 1.02
N LEU A 33 16.47 13.90 1.73
CA LEU A 33 15.38 14.76 1.28
C LEU A 33 15.69 16.23 1.62
N LEU A 34 15.72 17.08 0.61
CA LEU A 34 15.99 18.50 0.69
C LEU A 34 14.69 19.30 0.59
N ARG A 35 14.30 19.93 1.71
CA ARG A 35 13.16 20.86 1.79
C ARG A 35 13.60 22.19 2.41
N ASP A 36 12.83 23.23 2.14
CA ASP A 36 13.04 24.58 2.68
C ASP A 36 13.23 24.62 4.21
N ARG A 37 12.39 23.91 4.98
CA ARG A 37 12.47 23.84 6.45
C ARG A 37 13.81 23.37 6.98
N ASN A 38 14.54 22.55 6.22
CA ASN A 38 15.80 21.95 6.66
C ASN A 38 17.04 22.63 6.04
N LYS A 39 16.87 23.46 4.99
CA LYS A 39 18.00 24.04 4.23
C LYS A 39 17.99 25.56 4.11
N ILE A 40 16.87 26.25 4.34
CA ILE A 40 16.81 27.71 4.37
C ILE A 40 16.88 28.16 5.82
N GLY A 41 18.04 28.69 6.22
CA GLY A 41 18.24 29.33 7.52
C GLY A 41 17.74 30.78 7.54
N TYR A 42 17.71 31.36 8.73
CA TYR A 42 17.40 32.79 8.90
C TYR A 42 18.40 33.65 8.14
N GLY A 43 17.92 34.43 7.17
CA GLY A 43 18.74 35.32 6.32
C GLY A 43 19.10 34.74 4.94
N ASP A 44 18.78 33.47 4.67
CA ASP A 44 19.08 32.84 3.38
C ASP A 44 18.11 33.28 2.27
N SER A 45 18.60 33.25 1.02
CA SER A 45 17.81 33.60 -0.16
C SER A 45 16.89 32.45 -0.59
N ILE A 46 15.58 32.63 -0.39
CA ILE A 46 14.54 31.72 -0.89
C ILE A 46 14.69 31.51 -2.40
N ARG A 47 15.01 32.58 -3.14
CA ARG A 47 15.14 32.51 -4.59
C ARG A 47 16.31 31.65 -5.04
N GLN A 48 17.44 31.73 -4.34
CA GLN A 48 18.59 30.88 -4.63
C GLN A 48 18.27 29.40 -4.37
N PHE A 49 17.51 29.10 -3.31
CA PHE A 49 17.04 27.73 -3.05
C PHE A 49 16.10 27.22 -4.15
N MET A 50 15.14 28.04 -4.60
CA MET A 50 14.25 27.68 -5.72
C MET A 50 15.02 27.40 -7.01
N ASP A 51 16.06 28.19 -7.30
CA ASP A 51 16.92 27.96 -8.47
C ASP A 51 17.71 26.64 -8.34
N GLN A 52 18.13 26.26 -7.13
CA GLN A 52 18.74 24.94 -6.88
C GLN A 52 17.77 23.78 -7.15
N ILE A 53 16.51 23.89 -6.71
CA ILE A 53 15.46 22.91 -7.04
C ILE A 53 15.36 22.80 -8.58
N GLY A 54 15.28 23.95 -9.25
CA GLY A 54 15.25 24.08 -10.70
C GLY A 54 16.40 23.37 -11.41
N ALA A 55 17.62 23.39 -10.87
CA ALA A 55 18.79 22.74 -11.46
C ALA A 55 18.97 21.26 -11.05
N SER A 56 18.24 20.78 -10.06
CA SER A 56 18.52 19.48 -9.42
C SER A 56 18.18 18.24 -10.27
N ARG A 57 18.96 17.17 -10.08
CA ARG A 57 18.78 15.90 -10.83
C ARG A 57 17.51 15.14 -10.43
N HIS A 58 17.07 15.28 -9.18
CA HIS A 58 15.89 14.61 -8.64
C HIS A 58 15.01 15.63 -7.92
N VAL A 59 13.78 15.79 -8.42
CA VAL A 59 12.75 16.62 -7.79
C VAL A 59 11.48 15.80 -7.60
N VAL A 60 10.93 15.82 -6.40
CA VAL A 60 9.56 15.37 -6.12
C VAL A 60 8.66 16.59 -6.15
N LEU A 61 7.64 16.57 -7.02
CA LEU A 61 6.60 17.60 -7.04
C LEU A 61 5.38 17.07 -6.29
N VAL A 62 5.01 17.69 -5.18
CA VAL A 62 3.76 17.38 -4.47
C VAL A 62 2.68 18.28 -5.04
N LEU A 63 1.97 17.76 -6.04
CA LEU A 63 1.03 18.52 -6.87
C LEU A 63 -0.33 18.63 -6.21
N SER A 64 -0.84 19.85 -6.18
CA SER A 64 -2.11 20.19 -5.58
C SER A 64 -2.76 21.43 -6.15
N GLU A 65 -4.00 21.73 -5.75
CA GLU A 65 -4.63 22.99 -6.13
C GLU A 65 -3.87 24.19 -5.56
N ALA A 66 -3.38 24.11 -4.32
CA ALA A 66 -2.57 25.16 -3.71
C ALA A 66 -1.22 25.33 -4.43
N TYR A 67 -0.62 24.24 -4.90
CA TYR A 67 0.63 24.24 -5.66
C TYR A 67 0.50 25.09 -6.93
N PHE A 68 -0.50 24.80 -7.78
CA PHE A 68 -0.67 25.49 -9.07
C PHE A 68 -1.10 26.96 -8.95
N LYS A 69 -1.47 27.39 -7.74
CA LYS A 69 -1.86 28.77 -7.40
C LYS A 69 -0.80 29.52 -6.59
N SER A 70 0.31 28.88 -6.25
CA SER A 70 1.39 29.47 -5.47
C SER A 70 2.46 30.08 -6.38
N GLU A 71 2.84 31.34 -6.12
CA GLU A 71 3.91 32.03 -6.84
C GLU A 71 5.24 31.28 -6.76
N TYR A 72 5.62 30.81 -5.56
CA TYR A 72 6.86 30.08 -5.34
C TYR A 72 6.87 28.73 -6.06
N CYS A 73 5.80 27.93 -5.94
CA CYS A 73 5.71 26.62 -6.59
C CYS A 73 5.70 26.75 -8.13
N MET A 74 5.03 27.78 -8.66
CA MET A 74 5.02 28.04 -10.11
C MET A 74 6.35 28.56 -10.62
N TYR A 75 7.06 29.37 -9.84
CA TYR A 75 8.42 29.77 -10.13
C TYR A 75 9.34 28.54 -10.22
N GLU A 76 9.32 27.67 -9.21
CA GLU A 76 10.09 26.42 -9.17
C GLU A 76 9.75 25.52 -10.36
N LEU A 77 8.46 25.33 -10.67
CA LEU A 77 8.02 24.52 -11.80
C LEU A 77 8.53 25.08 -13.14
N CYS A 78 8.50 26.40 -13.32
CA CYS A 78 9.08 27.04 -14.50
C CYS A 78 10.59 26.83 -14.57
N ARG A 79 11.33 26.98 -13.46
CA ARG A 79 12.78 26.72 -13.42
C ARG A 79 13.10 25.26 -13.77
N ILE A 80 12.35 24.31 -13.19
CA ILE A 80 12.50 22.88 -13.50
C ILE A 80 12.30 22.61 -14.98
N HIS A 81 11.28 23.23 -15.58
CA HIS A 81 11.00 23.12 -17.01
C HIS A 81 12.12 23.71 -17.87
N ASP A 82 12.61 24.91 -17.52
CA ASP A 82 13.70 25.60 -18.22
C ASP A 82 15.01 24.80 -18.23
N HIS A 83 15.24 23.95 -17.22
CA HIS A 83 16.41 23.07 -17.14
C HIS A 83 16.25 21.73 -17.89
N GLY A 84 15.12 21.49 -18.56
CA GLY A 84 14.91 20.33 -19.43
C GLY A 84 14.84 18.98 -18.71
N ASP A 85 14.80 17.89 -19.50
CA ASP A 85 14.75 16.49 -19.00
C ASP A 85 13.69 16.23 -17.90
N VAL A 86 12.59 16.98 -17.95
CA VAL A 86 11.58 17.01 -16.87
C VAL A 86 11.09 15.61 -16.52
N ARG A 87 10.76 14.78 -17.52
CA ARG A 87 10.29 13.39 -17.31
C ARG A 87 11.27 12.50 -16.55
N LYS A 88 12.59 12.74 -16.68
CA LYS A 88 13.63 11.97 -15.96
C LYS A 88 13.82 12.50 -14.56
N ARG A 89 13.85 13.83 -14.41
CA ARG A 89 14.18 14.51 -13.16
C ARG A 89 13.02 14.55 -12.18
N VAL A 90 11.81 14.79 -12.68
CA VAL A 90 10.59 15.01 -11.89
C VAL A 90 9.86 13.71 -11.60
N LYS A 91 9.50 13.55 -10.32
CA LYS A 91 8.66 12.47 -9.80
C LYS A 91 7.40 13.13 -9.22
N PRO A 92 6.32 13.26 -9.99
CA PRO A 92 5.11 13.90 -9.51
C PRO A 92 4.37 12.97 -8.54
N LEU A 93 3.91 13.55 -7.44
CA LEU A 93 3.00 12.96 -6.46
C LEU A 93 1.75 13.84 -6.44
N VAL A 94 0.62 13.31 -6.90
CA VAL A 94 -0.63 14.07 -7.00
C VAL A 94 -1.48 13.85 -5.75
N LEU A 95 -1.77 14.94 -5.01
CA LEU A 95 -2.62 14.89 -3.83
C LEU A 95 -4.08 14.62 -4.21
N THR A 96 -4.79 13.93 -3.32
CA THR A 96 -6.21 13.63 -3.49
C THR A 96 -7.02 14.92 -3.67
N GLY A 97 -7.90 14.95 -4.68
CA GLY A 97 -8.73 16.13 -5.00
C GLY A 97 -8.12 17.07 -6.03
N THR A 98 -6.84 16.91 -6.38
CA THR A 98 -6.18 17.71 -7.42
C THR A 98 -6.63 17.27 -8.81
N SER A 99 -7.17 18.18 -9.61
CA SER A 99 -7.66 17.83 -10.95
C SER A 99 -7.05 18.74 -12.03
N PHE A 100 -6.25 18.15 -12.89
CA PHE A 100 -5.63 18.82 -14.05
C PHE A 100 -5.44 17.89 -15.25
N HIS A 101 -5.79 16.60 -15.12
CA HIS A 101 -5.61 15.61 -16.17
C HIS A 101 -6.51 15.88 -17.38
N LYS A 102 -7.78 16.22 -17.16
CA LYS A 102 -8.69 16.61 -18.26
C LYS A 102 -8.42 18.05 -18.67
N PRO A 103 -8.42 18.38 -19.98
CA PRO A 103 -8.22 19.74 -20.46
C PRO A 103 -9.15 20.77 -19.79
N ILE A 104 -10.41 20.41 -19.57
CA ILE A 104 -11.41 21.30 -18.93
C ILE A 104 -11.02 21.69 -17.50
N ASP A 105 -10.35 20.80 -16.77
CA ASP A 105 -9.98 21.03 -15.37
C ASP A 105 -8.83 22.05 -15.23
N ARG A 106 -8.09 22.31 -16.31
CA ARG A 106 -6.92 23.21 -16.32
C ARG A 106 -7.31 24.68 -16.36
N GLY A 107 -8.49 24.98 -16.93
CA GLY A 107 -9.01 26.34 -17.13
C GLY A 107 -9.01 27.19 -15.85
N ARG A 108 -9.28 26.59 -14.70
CA ARG A 108 -9.28 27.29 -13.41
C ARG A 108 -7.91 27.85 -13.00
N TYR A 109 -6.82 27.16 -13.35
CA TYR A 109 -5.47 27.61 -13.01
C TYR A 109 -5.03 28.75 -13.92
N LEU A 110 -5.41 28.70 -15.19
CA LEU A 110 -5.22 29.80 -16.15
C LEU A 110 -5.97 31.05 -15.67
N LYS A 111 -7.26 30.90 -15.30
CA LYS A 111 -8.09 31.98 -14.76
C LYS A 111 -7.53 32.59 -13.47
N HIS A 112 -6.94 31.76 -12.60
CA HIS A 112 -6.29 32.24 -11.38
C HIS A 112 -5.18 33.24 -11.69
N TRP A 113 -4.23 32.89 -12.58
CA TRP A 113 -3.12 33.78 -12.91
C TRP A 113 -3.55 35.00 -13.74
N GLU A 114 -4.59 34.90 -14.56
CA GLU A 114 -5.22 36.07 -15.19
C GLU A 114 -5.78 37.05 -14.14
N THR A 115 -6.42 36.51 -13.10
CA THR A 115 -6.96 37.31 -12.00
C THR A 115 -5.86 37.98 -11.17
N GLU A 116 -4.81 37.24 -10.80
CA GLU A 116 -3.67 37.80 -10.05
C GLU A 116 -2.92 38.87 -10.85
N THR A 117 -2.77 38.69 -12.17
CA THR A 117 -2.19 39.69 -13.07
C THR A 117 -3.03 40.97 -13.06
N ALA A 118 -4.34 40.86 -13.30
CA ALA A 118 -5.24 42.01 -13.33
C ALA A 118 -5.31 42.75 -11.98
N ASN A 119 -5.24 42.01 -10.86
CA ASN A 119 -5.20 42.59 -9.53
C ASN A 119 -3.95 43.46 -9.32
N LEU A 120 -2.76 42.95 -9.69
CA LEU A 120 -1.51 43.69 -9.52
C LEU A 120 -1.37 44.86 -10.50
N GLU A 121 -1.88 44.73 -11.73
CA GLU A 121 -1.96 45.83 -12.70
C GLU A 121 -2.81 46.98 -12.15
N LYS A 122 -3.99 46.66 -11.57
CA LYS A 122 -4.87 47.66 -10.97
C LYS A 122 -4.20 48.41 -9.81
N GLU A 123 -3.45 47.72 -8.95
CA GLU A 123 -2.71 48.36 -7.87
C GLU A 123 -1.60 49.28 -8.39
N LEU A 124 -0.93 48.90 -9.49
CA LEU A 124 0.10 49.73 -10.12
C LEU A 124 -0.48 50.98 -10.79
N ASP A 125 -1.61 50.85 -11.49
CA ASP A 125 -2.31 51.96 -12.14
C ASP A 125 -2.89 52.96 -11.13
N GLY A 126 -3.17 52.51 -9.91
CA GLY A 126 -3.62 53.35 -8.80
C GLY A 126 -2.53 54.24 -8.19
N LEU A 127 -1.26 54.05 -8.53
CA LEU A 127 -0.15 54.81 -7.96
C LEU A 127 -0.02 56.21 -8.57
N THR A 128 0.12 57.23 -7.74
CA THR A 128 0.32 58.62 -8.19
C THR A 128 1.67 58.84 -8.88
N ASP A 129 2.72 58.11 -8.49
CA ASP A 129 4.04 58.12 -9.16
C ASP A 129 4.60 56.68 -9.30
N PRO A 130 4.58 56.08 -10.49
CA PRO A 130 5.02 54.70 -10.71
C PRO A 130 6.53 54.54 -10.96
N LYS A 131 7.37 55.60 -10.88
CA LYS A 131 8.78 55.58 -11.31
C LYS A 131 9.68 54.55 -10.63
N TYR A 132 9.36 54.12 -9.41
CA TYR A 132 10.19 53.20 -8.63
C TYR A 132 9.52 51.85 -8.36
N THR A 133 8.75 51.36 -9.34
CA THR A 133 7.94 50.12 -9.24
C THR A 133 8.54 48.89 -9.92
N LEU A 134 9.85 48.91 -10.22
CA LEU A 134 10.50 47.85 -11.02
C LEU A 134 10.24 46.43 -10.48
N LYS A 135 10.26 46.23 -9.16
CA LYS A 135 10.02 44.91 -8.55
C LYS A 135 8.59 44.40 -8.71
N LEU A 136 7.60 45.30 -8.66
CA LEU A 136 6.20 44.95 -8.92
C LEU A 136 5.99 44.60 -10.40
N ARG A 137 6.63 45.34 -11.31
CA ARG A 137 6.61 45.03 -12.75
C ARG A 137 7.27 43.69 -13.05
N GLN A 138 8.38 43.36 -12.37
CA GLN A 138 9.01 42.04 -12.47
C GLN A 138 8.09 40.91 -11.97
N ALA A 139 7.25 41.16 -10.97
CA ALA A 139 6.26 40.19 -10.52
C ALA A 139 5.14 40.00 -11.57
N LEU A 140 4.66 41.07 -12.21
CA LEU A 140 3.74 40.99 -13.35
C LEU A 140 4.31 40.14 -14.49
N ASP A 141 5.57 40.38 -14.87
CA ASP A 141 6.25 39.57 -15.88
C ASP A 141 6.26 38.08 -15.48
N GLY A 142 6.48 37.79 -14.19
CA GLY A 142 6.40 36.44 -13.64
C GLY A 142 5.00 35.81 -13.75
N TYR A 143 3.95 36.55 -13.41
CA TYR A 143 2.57 36.05 -13.50
C TYR A 143 2.14 35.79 -14.95
N ALA A 144 2.53 36.69 -15.86
CA ALA A 144 2.32 36.51 -17.29
C ALA A 144 3.05 35.26 -17.80
N ASP A 145 4.28 35.02 -17.34
CA ASP A 145 5.04 33.82 -17.66
C ASP A 145 4.38 32.53 -17.12
N PHE A 146 3.90 32.54 -15.88
CA PHE A 146 3.15 31.40 -15.32
C PHE A 146 1.92 31.11 -16.16
N ARG A 147 1.13 32.14 -16.48
CA ARG A 147 -0.07 32.01 -17.31
C ARG A 147 0.23 31.48 -18.70
N ARG A 148 1.30 31.97 -19.33
CA ARG A 148 1.73 31.57 -20.69
C ARG A 148 2.13 30.10 -20.73
N ARG A 149 2.87 29.62 -19.73
CA ARG A 149 3.42 28.26 -19.67
C ARG A 149 2.48 27.25 -19.01
N MET A 150 1.45 27.71 -18.30
CA MET A 150 0.56 26.86 -17.50
C MET A 150 -0.02 25.69 -18.29
N ASP A 151 -0.55 25.94 -19.50
CA ASP A 151 -1.19 24.87 -20.28
C ASP A 151 -0.20 23.77 -20.67
N GLU A 152 0.99 24.16 -21.15
CA GLU A 152 2.07 23.22 -21.51
C GLU A 152 2.55 22.43 -20.28
N LEU A 153 2.77 23.11 -19.15
CA LEU A 153 3.22 22.48 -17.91
C LEU A 153 2.18 21.48 -17.38
N LEU A 154 0.90 21.85 -17.36
CA LEU A 154 -0.18 20.96 -16.92
C LEU A 154 -0.39 19.80 -17.89
N TYR A 155 -0.28 20.03 -19.20
CA TYR A 155 -0.31 18.98 -20.21
C TYR A 155 0.81 17.97 -20.00
N MET A 156 2.05 18.46 -19.83
CA MET A 156 3.22 17.63 -19.59
C MET A 156 3.10 16.83 -18.29
N LEU A 157 2.69 17.46 -17.18
CA LEU A 157 2.50 16.77 -15.90
C LEU A 157 1.37 15.74 -15.98
N ALA A 158 0.28 16.03 -16.72
CA ALA A 158 -0.85 15.12 -16.87
C ALA A 158 -0.51 13.87 -17.70
N ASP A 159 0.50 13.97 -18.58
CA ASP A 159 1.02 12.86 -19.38
C ASP A 159 2.02 11.97 -18.62
N ILE A 160 2.53 12.42 -17.46
CA ILE A 160 3.36 11.57 -16.61
C ILE A 160 2.46 10.62 -15.83
N ASN A 161 2.73 9.31 -15.96
CA ASN A 161 2.09 8.30 -15.13
C ASN A 161 2.51 8.48 -13.65
N SER A 162 1.69 9.18 -12.89
CA SER A 162 1.84 9.42 -11.45
C SER A 162 0.96 8.47 -10.67
N LEU A 163 1.49 7.88 -9.60
CA LEU A 163 0.64 7.15 -8.65
C LEU A 163 -0.13 8.15 -7.78
N ARG A 164 -1.28 7.70 -7.28
CA ARG A 164 -2.10 8.48 -6.35
C ARG A 164 -1.45 8.51 -4.97
N GLU A 165 -1.85 9.51 -4.18
CA GLU A 165 -1.39 9.71 -2.81
C GLU A 165 -1.52 8.45 -1.92
N ASP A 166 -2.67 7.76 -1.98
CA ASP A 166 -2.94 6.53 -1.23
C ASP A 166 -1.97 5.40 -1.60
N VAL A 167 -1.71 5.19 -2.89
CA VAL A 167 -0.76 4.17 -3.37
C VAL A 167 0.66 4.45 -2.89
N HIS A 168 1.09 5.71 -2.93
CA HIS A 168 2.40 6.10 -2.40
C HIS A 168 2.51 5.87 -0.90
N LEU A 169 1.44 6.15 -0.14
CA LEU A 169 1.40 5.93 1.30
C LEU A 169 1.39 4.44 1.66
N ASP A 170 0.63 3.62 0.95
CA ASP A 170 0.49 2.18 1.23
C ASP A 170 1.80 1.41 0.92
N SER A 171 2.57 1.88 -0.06
CA SER A 171 3.83 1.28 -0.51
C SER A 171 5.10 1.88 0.11
N ASP A 172 4.96 2.77 1.11
CA ASP A 172 6.10 3.53 1.68
C ASP A 172 6.97 4.21 0.60
N PHE A 173 6.29 4.79 -0.40
CA PHE A 173 6.86 5.50 -1.55
C PHE A 173 7.80 4.66 -2.44
N ALA A 174 7.75 3.32 -2.37
CA ALA A 174 8.75 2.44 -2.99
C ALA A 174 9.04 2.78 -4.46
N ALA A 175 8.01 2.85 -5.30
CA ALA A 175 8.16 3.13 -6.74
C ALA A 175 8.77 4.52 -7.02
N LEU A 176 8.47 5.52 -6.19
CA LEU A 176 9.04 6.87 -6.31
C LEU A 176 10.53 6.85 -5.93
N LEU A 177 10.88 6.17 -4.84
CA LEU A 177 12.24 6.09 -4.35
C LEU A 177 13.13 5.25 -5.27
N ASP A 178 12.61 4.20 -5.89
CA ASP A 178 13.31 3.40 -6.91
C ASP A 178 13.71 4.24 -8.13
N ARG A 179 12.92 5.26 -8.48
CA ARG A 179 13.26 6.22 -9.55
C ARG A 179 14.31 7.26 -9.12
N ILE A 180 14.59 7.40 -7.83
CA ILE A 180 15.57 8.36 -7.29
C ILE A 180 16.91 7.66 -7.07
N ALA A 181 16.90 6.64 -6.22
CA ALA A 181 18.03 5.78 -5.98
C ALA A 181 17.50 4.35 -6.16
N PRO A 182 17.69 3.78 -7.37
CA PRO A 182 17.45 2.35 -7.55
C PRO A 182 18.27 1.62 -6.49
N GLN A 183 17.64 0.73 -5.73
CA GLN A 183 18.42 -0.11 -4.84
C GLN A 183 19.44 -0.89 -5.68
N LEU A 184 20.63 -1.11 -5.12
CA LEU A 184 21.66 -1.97 -5.69
C LEU A 184 20.98 -3.22 -6.26
N THR A 185 21.25 -3.47 -7.54
CA THR A 185 20.62 -4.48 -8.41
C THR A 185 20.21 -5.76 -7.69
N GLY A 186 18.93 -5.83 -7.32
CA GLY A 186 18.18 -7.02 -6.95
C GLY A 186 16.74 -6.81 -7.44
N LYS A 187 16.08 -7.86 -7.94
CA LYS A 187 14.67 -7.76 -8.35
C LYS A 187 13.84 -7.40 -7.09
N PRO A 188 12.70 -6.68 -7.19
CA PRO A 188 11.81 -6.41 -6.06
C PRO A 188 11.45 -7.67 -5.24
N ASP A 189 11.47 -8.83 -5.88
CA ASP A 189 11.32 -10.15 -5.24
C ASP A 189 12.46 -10.53 -4.34
N ASP A 190 13.69 -10.22 -4.74
CA ASP A 190 14.88 -10.53 -3.96
C ASP A 190 14.86 -9.72 -2.65
N LEU A 191 14.39 -8.48 -2.68
CA LEU A 191 14.24 -7.63 -1.49
C LEU A 191 13.16 -8.12 -0.55
N PHE A 192 12.01 -8.54 -1.08
CA PHE A 192 10.96 -9.07 -0.21
C PHE A 192 11.30 -10.46 0.32
N ARG A 193 11.94 -11.30 -0.49
CA ARG A 193 12.48 -12.59 -0.07
C ARG A 193 13.52 -12.39 1.04
N ALA A 194 14.39 -11.38 0.93
CA ALA A 194 15.30 -11.00 2.01
C ALA A 194 14.53 -10.60 3.28
N ARG A 195 13.47 -9.80 3.16
CA ARG A 195 12.62 -9.44 4.31
C ARG A 195 11.96 -10.67 4.94
N ILE A 196 11.38 -11.58 4.17
CA ILE A 196 10.83 -12.85 4.68
C ILE A 196 11.92 -13.60 5.46
N THR A 197 13.13 -13.68 4.88
CA THR A 197 14.26 -14.37 5.48
C THR A 197 14.65 -13.73 6.82
N ASP A 198 14.64 -12.39 6.91
CA ASP A 198 14.92 -11.63 8.13
C ASP A 198 13.86 -11.84 9.21
N GLU A 199 12.58 -11.81 8.85
CA GLU A 199 11.46 -12.04 9.76
C GLU A 199 11.51 -13.47 10.35
N ILE A 200 11.71 -14.48 9.49
CA ILE A 200 11.88 -15.87 9.92
C ILE A 200 13.12 -16.00 10.81
N ARG A 201 14.23 -15.33 10.48
CA ARG A 201 15.44 -15.33 11.30
C ARG A 201 15.15 -14.80 12.72
N GLY A 202 14.41 -13.69 12.83
CA GLY A 202 14.00 -13.12 14.11
C GLY A 202 13.16 -14.09 14.95
N ILE A 203 12.18 -14.75 14.32
CA ILE A 203 11.33 -15.74 14.99
C ILE A 203 12.15 -16.95 15.49
N LEU A 204 13.03 -17.47 14.65
CA LEU A 204 13.86 -18.64 15.00
C LEU A 204 14.92 -18.30 16.05
N ALA A 205 15.46 -17.08 16.04
CA ALA A 205 16.37 -16.60 17.09
C ALA A 205 15.66 -16.48 18.45
N ALA A 206 14.38 -16.08 18.45
CA ALA A 206 13.55 -16.02 19.66
C ALA A 206 13.05 -17.39 20.15
N ASN A 207 13.03 -18.42 19.28
CA ASN A 207 12.52 -19.75 19.60
C ASN A 207 13.52 -20.88 19.28
N ALA A 208 14.47 -21.09 20.19
CA ALA A 208 15.53 -22.09 20.04
C ALA A 208 15.02 -23.54 19.89
N ARG A 209 13.87 -23.88 20.49
CA ARG A 209 13.27 -25.23 20.38
C ARG A 209 12.86 -25.52 18.93
N LEU A 210 12.10 -24.59 18.34
CA LEU A 210 11.70 -24.66 16.94
C LEU A 210 12.92 -24.68 16.01
N SER A 211 13.90 -23.80 16.23
CA SER A 211 15.15 -23.76 15.46
C SER A 211 15.88 -25.11 15.47
N ASN A 212 16.04 -25.72 16.65
CA ASN A 212 16.72 -27.02 16.78
C ASN A 212 15.95 -28.16 16.11
N ALA A 213 14.62 -28.18 16.23
CA ALA A 213 13.80 -29.20 15.57
C ALA A 213 13.83 -29.08 14.06
N LEU A 214 13.82 -27.87 13.51
CA LEU A 214 13.96 -27.63 12.07
C LEU A 214 15.34 -28.04 11.55
N ARG A 215 16.42 -27.79 12.31
CA ARG A 215 17.76 -28.30 11.97
C ARG A 215 17.81 -29.83 11.97
N ALA A 216 17.12 -30.48 12.90
CA ALA A 216 17.00 -31.94 12.92
C ALA A 216 16.22 -32.47 11.71
N ALA A 217 15.07 -31.85 11.39
CA ALA A 217 14.27 -32.21 10.23
C ALA A 217 15.04 -32.05 8.90
N LEU A 218 15.85 -30.98 8.77
CA LEU A 218 16.74 -30.80 7.61
C LEU A 218 17.75 -31.95 7.47
N ARG A 219 18.39 -32.36 8.59
CA ARG A 219 19.33 -33.49 8.58
C ARG A 219 18.65 -34.80 8.24
N GLU A 220 17.45 -35.04 8.75
CA GLU A 220 16.65 -36.22 8.42
C GLU A 220 16.25 -36.24 6.95
N ALA A 221 16.00 -35.07 6.35
CA ALA A 221 15.80 -34.90 4.91
C ALA A 221 17.10 -35.00 4.08
N GLY A 222 18.24 -35.32 4.70
CA GLY A 222 19.53 -35.53 4.03
C GLY A 222 20.28 -34.24 3.69
N ARG A 223 19.94 -33.11 4.33
CA ARG A 223 20.53 -31.79 4.07
C ARG A 223 21.23 -31.29 5.32
N GLU A 224 22.49 -30.87 5.19
CA GLU A 224 23.20 -30.24 6.30
C GLU A 224 22.77 -28.77 6.44
N PRO A 225 22.21 -28.36 7.59
CA PRO A 225 21.80 -26.98 7.79
C PRO A 225 23.01 -26.05 7.83
N SER A 226 22.92 -24.93 7.13
CA SER A 226 23.94 -23.90 7.15
C SER A 226 23.96 -23.15 8.49
N SER A 227 24.85 -22.17 8.60
CA SER A 227 24.84 -21.26 9.76
C SER A 227 23.50 -20.52 9.89
N ASP A 228 22.84 -20.21 8.78
CA ASP A 228 21.61 -19.42 8.73
C ASP A 228 20.41 -20.25 8.26
N LEU A 229 19.71 -20.87 9.22
CA LEU A 229 18.57 -21.74 8.97
C LEU A 229 17.43 -21.05 8.19
N SER A 230 17.23 -19.74 8.36
CA SER A 230 16.15 -19.05 7.64
C SER A 230 16.45 -18.97 6.14
N THR A 231 17.72 -18.77 5.76
CA THR A 231 18.16 -18.82 4.36
C THR A 231 17.94 -20.20 3.77
N ASP A 232 18.27 -21.27 4.51
CA ASP A 232 18.04 -22.65 4.07
C ASP A 232 16.55 -22.91 3.82
N LEU A 233 15.68 -22.55 4.78
CA LEU A 233 14.23 -22.72 4.65
C LEU A 233 13.63 -21.94 3.49
N CYS A 234 14.08 -20.70 3.27
CA CYS A 234 13.59 -19.90 2.15
C CYS A 234 14.09 -20.41 0.80
N ALA A 235 15.25 -21.08 0.74
CA ALA A 235 15.80 -21.63 -0.50
C ALA A 235 15.11 -22.92 -0.96
N GLU A 236 14.44 -23.61 -0.04
CA GLU A 236 13.65 -24.80 -0.35
C GLU A 236 12.43 -24.48 -1.21
N ASP A 237 11.97 -25.51 -1.94
CA ASP A 237 10.64 -25.51 -2.52
C ASP A 237 9.59 -25.35 -1.42
N LEU A 238 8.58 -24.49 -1.64
CA LEU A 238 7.66 -24.08 -0.58
C LEU A 238 6.92 -25.29 0.00
N GLU A 239 6.38 -26.16 -0.86
CA GLU A 239 5.61 -27.32 -0.43
C GLU A 239 6.47 -28.25 0.44
N ARG A 240 7.72 -28.50 0.02
CA ARG A 240 8.69 -29.28 0.82
C ARG A 240 9.09 -28.59 2.12
N ALA A 241 9.28 -27.27 2.10
CA ALA A 241 9.60 -26.52 3.31
C ALA A 241 8.47 -26.63 4.35
N LEU A 242 7.22 -26.66 3.91
CA LEU A 242 6.07 -26.80 4.78
C LEU A 242 5.84 -28.26 5.21
N GLU A 243 5.81 -29.20 4.27
CA GLU A 243 5.43 -30.60 4.48
C GLU A 243 6.57 -31.43 5.09
N ASP A 244 7.79 -31.32 4.56
CA ASP A 244 8.91 -32.17 4.97
C ASP A 244 9.71 -31.60 6.15
N LEU A 245 9.66 -30.28 6.36
CA LEU A 245 10.46 -29.60 7.38
C LEU A 245 9.60 -29.03 8.50
N LEU A 246 8.76 -28.03 8.20
CA LEU A 246 8.05 -27.28 9.23
C LEU A 246 7.00 -28.13 9.94
N PHE A 247 6.22 -28.92 9.20
CA PHE A 247 5.17 -29.78 9.74
C PHE A 247 5.72 -30.84 10.71
N PRO A 248 6.66 -31.74 10.33
CA PRO A 248 7.15 -32.79 11.22
C PRO A 248 7.92 -32.23 12.41
N ALA A 249 8.71 -31.17 12.23
CA ALA A 249 9.41 -30.51 13.32
C ALA A 249 8.42 -29.94 14.37
N THR A 250 7.39 -29.23 13.91
CA THR A 250 6.38 -28.62 14.78
C THR A 250 5.56 -29.69 15.49
N ARG A 251 5.08 -30.71 14.75
CA ARG A 251 4.27 -31.80 15.30
C ARG A 251 5.02 -32.55 16.40
N SER A 252 6.29 -32.89 16.17
CA SER A 252 7.10 -33.64 17.13
C SER A 252 7.40 -32.82 18.38
N LEU A 253 7.69 -31.52 18.23
CA LEU A 253 7.85 -30.61 19.36
C LEU A 253 6.58 -30.50 20.20
N LEU A 254 5.44 -30.19 19.57
CA LEU A 254 4.17 -30.02 20.28
C LEU A 254 3.69 -31.32 20.95
N ALA A 255 3.94 -32.48 20.34
CA ALA A 255 3.61 -33.78 20.92
C ALA A 255 4.35 -34.05 22.24
N ALA A 256 5.58 -33.53 22.38
CA ALA A 256 6.41 -33.67 23.57
C ALA A 256 6.07 -32.65 24.68
N LEU A 257 5.28 -31.62 24.39
CA LEU A 257 4.93 -30.55 25.33
C LEU A 257 3.55 -30.77 25.96
N ASP A 258 3.38 -30.28 27.19
CA ASP A 258 2.06 -30.18 27.82
C ASP A 258 1.30 -28.99 27.21
N SER A 259 0.08 -29.23 26.71
CA SER A 259 -0.73 -28.20 26.06
C SER A 259 -1.20 -27.09 27.01
N ARG A 260 -1.07 -27.29 28.33
CA ARG A 260 -1.38 -26.29 29.35
C ARG A 260 -0.22 -25.37 29.68
N GLN A 261 0.98 -25.70 29.23
CA GLN A 261 2.19 -24.93 29.52
C GLN A 261 2.40 -23.80 28.50
N PRO A 262 2.88 -22.62 28.93
CA PRO A 262 3.16 -21.48 28.03
C PRO A 262 4.04 -21.86 26.84
N GLU A 263 4.98 -22.77 27.05
CA GLU A 263 5.92 -23.20 26.03
C GLU A 263 5.26 -23.88 24.83
N PHE A 264 4.11 -24.53 25.02
CA PHE A 264 3.31 -25.08 23.92
C PHE A 264 2.76 -23.95 23.07
N ALA A 265 2.15 -22.94 23.70
CA ALA A 265 1.58 -21.79 23.01
C ALA A 265 2.67 -20.99 22.29
N ASP A 266 3.80 -20.71 22.95
CA ASP A 266 4.92 -19.95 22.38
C ASP A 266 5.53 -20.66 21.18
N THR A 267 5.73 -21.98 21.27
CA THR A 267 6.25 -22.79 20.16
C THR A 267 5.25 -22.82 19.00
N TRP A 268 3.95 -22.93 19.30
CA TRP A 268 2.91 -22.95 18.29
C TRP A 268 2.75 -21.61 17.56
N GLU A 269 2.77 -20.50 18.29
CA GLU A 269 2.71 -19.16 17.69
C GLU A 269 3.96 -18.86 16.84
N ALA A 270 5.15 -19.28 17.28
CA ALA A 270 6.37 -19.18 16.48
C ALA A 270 6.26 -19.99 15.18
N ALA A 271 5.78 -21.24 15.27
CA ALA A 271 5.64 -22.12 14.10
C ALA A 271 4.60 -21.59 13.10
N LYS A 272 3.45 -21.08 13.57
CA LYS A 272 2.47 -20.37 12.72
C LYS A 272 3.04 -19.12 12.07
N SER A 273 3.90 -18.39 12.78
CA SER A 273 4.53 -17.19 12.22
C SER A 273 5.52 -17.54 11.10
N VAL A 274 6.31 -18.61 11.28
CA VAL A 274 7.19 -19.14 10.21
C VAL A 274 6.36 -19.61 9.01
N LEU A 275 5.29 -20.38 9.23
CA LEU A 275 4.34 -20.79 8.20
C LEU A 275 3.81 -19.59 7.41
N ALA A 276 3.32 -18.56 8.12
CA ALA A 276 2.73 -17.38 7.52
C ALA A 276 3.71 -16.64 6.61
N TRP A 277 4.97 -16.48 7.04
CA TRP A 277 6.00 -15.83 6.23
C TRP A 277 6.46 -16.67 5.04
N LEU A 278 6.62 -17.99 5.22
CA LEU A 278 6.97 -18.90 4.12
C LEU A 278 5.86 -18.92 3.06
N ALA A 279 4.59 -18.97 3.45
CA ALA A 279 3.46 -19.00 2.52
C ALA A 279 3.41 -17.81 1.56
N LEU A 280 3.99 -16.65 1.94
CA LEU A 280 4.07 -15.48 1.05
C LEU A 280 5.08 -15.67 -0.10
N LEU A 281 5.98 -16.65 -0.03
CA LEU A 281 6.84 -17.04 -1.16
C LEU A 281 6.05 -17.72 -2.29
N ALA A 282 4.81 -18.15 -2.03
CA ALA A 282 3.92 -18.68 -3.06
C ALA A 282 3.48 -17.62 -4.06
N VAL A 283 3.56 -16.32 -3.75
CA VAL A 283 2.93 -15.27 -4.56
C VAL A 283 3.85 -14.79 -5.67
N ASP A 284 3.36 -14.80 -6.91
CA ASP A 284 4.01 -14.19 -8.06
C ASP A 284 3.91 -12.66 -8.00
N SER A 285 5.07 -12.01 -7.92
CA SER A 285 5.18 -10.56 -7.91
C SER A 285 4.77 -9.88 -9.20
N ALA A 286 4.88 -10.58 -10.34
CA ALA A 286 4.49 -10.03 -11.63
C ALA A 286 2.98 -9.78 -11.67
N CYS A 287 2.20 -10.63 -10.98
CA CYS A 287 0.76 -10.48 -10.83
C CYS A 287 0.36 -9.22 -10.05
N LEU A 288 1.12 -8.85 -9.00
CA LEU A 288 0.82 -7.68 -8.16
C LEU A 288 0.83 -6.38 -8.98
N GLY A 289 1.80 -6.22 -9.88
CA GLY A 289 1.91 -5.05 -10.74
C GLY A 289 0.92 -5.02 -11.91
N GLN A 290 0.33 -6.16 -12.29
CA GLN A 290 -0.64 -6.28 -13.38
C GLN A 290 -2.08 -6.07 -12.91
N ALA A 291 -2.42 -6.57 -11.71
CA ALA A 291 -3.72 -6.37 -11.08
C ALA A 291 -4.03 -4.88 -10.84
N GLU A 292 -3.02 -4.10 -10.39
CA GLU A 292 -3.13 -2.64 -10.23
C GLU A 292 -3.44 -1.93 -11.55
N ARG A 293 -2.70 -2.27 -12.62
CA ARG A 293 -2.86 -1.65 -13.95
C ARG A 293 -4.25 -1.93 -14.55
N SER A 294 -4.78 -3.14 -14.33
CA SER A 294 -6.10 -3.54 -14.83
C SER A 294 -7.23 -2.81 -14.11
N ALA A 295 -7.14 -2.66 -12.77
CA ALA A 295 -8.13 -1.93 -11.97
C ALA A 295 -8.16 -0.43 -12.33
N LEU A 296 -7.00 0.19 -12.51
CA LEU A 296 -6.86 1.59 -12.95
C LEU A 296 -7.39 1.84 -14.36
N ALA A 297 -7.18 0.90 -15.30
CA ALA A 297 -7.62 1.06 -16.69
C ALA A 297 -9.14 0.91 -16.88
N THR A 298 -9.82 0.19 -15.98
CA THR A 298 -11.25 -0.16 -16.13
C THR A 298 -12.19 0.60 -15.21
N GLY A 299 -11.68 1.49 -14.34
CA GLY A 299 -12.50 2.23 -13.37
C GLY A 299 -13.21 1.32 -12.36
N ARG A 300 -12.72 0.08 -12.20
CA ARG A 300 -13.27 -0.92 -11.28
C ARG A 300 -12.79 -0.64 -9.85
N LEU A 301 -13.71 -0.78 -8.92
CA LEU A 301 -13.44 -0.69 -7.48
C LEU A 301 -12.93 -2.05 -7.00
N GLY A 302 -11.62 -2.27 -7.03
CA GLY A 302 -11.00 -3.46 -6.44
C GLY A 302 -9.96 -4.14 -7.32
N PHE A 303 -9.07 -4.87 -6.67
CA PHE A 303 -8.09 -5.76 -7.31
C PHE A 303 -8.85 -6.97 -7.86
N GLU A 304 -8.64 -7.30 -9.13
CA GLU A 304 -9.07 -8.58 -9.69
C GLU A 304 -7.86 -9.52 -9.68
N ILE A 305 -7.95 -10.60 -8.90
CA ILE A 305 -6.85 -11.55 -8.69
C ILE A 305 -7.26 -12.90 -9.30
N VAL A 306 -6.32 -13.56 -9.98
CA VAL A 306 -6.54 -14.92 -10.50
C VAL A 306 -6.02 -15.91 -9.47
N VAL A 307 -6.94 -16.45 -8.67
CA VAL A 307 -6.69 -17.48 -7.64
C VAL A 307 -7.91 -18.39 -7.56
N GLU A 308 -7.67 -19.65 -7.22
CA GLU A 308 -8.71 -20.68 -7.11
C GLU A 308 -9.30 -20.76 -5.70
N THR A 309 -8.50 -20.41 -4.68
CA THR A 309 -8.85 -20.63 -3.27
C THR A 309 -8.99 -19.32 -2.46
N PRO A 310 -9.81 -19.31 -1.39
CA PRO A 310 -9.82 -18.20 -0.42
C PRO A 310 -8.46 -17.97 0.25
N LEU A 311 -7.65 -19.03 0.40
CA LEU A 311 -6.27 -18.94 0.85
C LEU A 311 -5.44 -18.08 -0.11
N GLY A 312 -5.53 -18.33 -1.41
CA GLY A 312 -4.83 -17.54 -2.42
C GLY A 312 -5.16 -16.05 -2.31
N VAL A 313 -6.43 -15.70 -2.07
CA VAL A 313 -6.83 -14.30 -1.85
C VAL A 313 -6.11 -13.68 -0.65
N GLU A 314 -6.07 -14.39 0.49
CA GLU A 314 -5.36 -13.94 1.69
C GLU A 314 -3.86 -13.78 1.44
N LEU A 315 -3.21 -14.75 0.78
CA LEU A 315 -1.77 -14.71 0.51
C LEU A 315 -1.40 -13.53 -0.40
N VAL A 316 -2.11 -13.36 -1.52
CA VAL A 316 -1.82 -12.28 -2.47
C VAL A 316 -2.09 -10.91 -1.83
N SER A 317 -3.18 -10.76 -1.08
CA SER A 317 -3.51 -9.50 -0.42
C SER A 317 -2.55 -9.18 0.73
N SER A 318 -2.14 -10.16 1.53
CA SER A 318 -1.13 -10.00 2.58
C SER A 318 0.26 -9.69 1.99
N ARG A 319 0.61 -10.32 0.87
CA ARG A 319 1.83 -10.01 0.10
C ARG A 319 1.84 -8.56 -0.39
N TYR A 320 0.73 -8.09 -0.95
CA TYR A 320 0.55 -6.71 -1.40
C TYR A 320 0.79 -5.72 -0.26
N ARG A 321 0.21 -5.99 0.91
CA ARG A 321 0.33 -5.14 2.11
C ARG A 321 1.64 -5.33 2.86
N GLN A 322 2.44 -6.32 2.46
CA GLN A 322 3.69 -6.73 3.09
C GLN A 322 3.54 -7.01 4.59
N ILE A 323 2.53 -7.79 4.94
CA ILE A 323 2.24 -8.26 6.30
C ILE A 323 2.19 -9.79 6.31
N ALA A 324 2.48 -10.39 7.48
CA ALA A 324 2.26 -11.82 7.68
C ALA A 324 0.75 -12.14 7.65
N PRO A 325 0.31 -13.13 6.85
CA PRO A 325 -1.08 -13.55 6.83
C PRO A 325 -1.46 -14.20 8.16
N ARG A 326 -2.68 -13.96 8.61
CA ARG A 326 -3.21 -14.58 9.82
C ARG A 326 -4.18 -15.68 9.43
N LEU A 327 -3.67 -16.89 9.28
CA LEU A 327 -4.44 -18.00 8.73
C LEU A 327 -5.26 -18.72 9.82
N ARG A 328 -6.44 -19.20 9.44
CA ARG A 328 -7.30 -20.05 10.28
C ARG A 328 -8.09 -21.05 9.44
N VAL A 329 -8.54 -22.11 10.10
CA VAL A 329 -9.53 -23.07 9.56
C VAL A 329 -10.88 -22.80 10.27
N PRO A 330 -11.93 -22.33 9.57
CA PRO A 330 -13.23 -22.10 10.18
C PRO A 330 -13.88 -23.42 10.62
N LYS A 331 -14.67 -23.40 11.70
CA LYS A 331 -15.42 -24.59 12.15
C LYS A 331 -16.42 -25.02 11.07
N GLY A 332 -16.38 -26.30 10.69
CA GLY A 332 -17.28 -26.87 9.69
C GLY A 332 -16.95 -26.51 8.24
N ASN A 333 -15.82 -25.85 7.97
CA ASN A 333 -15.30 -25.62 6.63
C ASN A 333 -13.93 -26.30 6.48
N SER A 334 -13.65 -26.87 5.30
CA SER A 334 -12.35 -27.39 4.92
C SER A 334 -11.35 -26.29 4.52
N ASP A 335 -11.84 -25.11 4.12
CA ASP A 335 -10.99 -24.06 3.56
C ASP A 335 -10.09 -23.39 4.60
N VAL A 336 -8.91 -22.96 4.16
CA VAL A 336 -8.04 -22.05 4.92
C VAL A 336 -8.35 -20.62 4.51
N VAL A 337 -8.59 -19.76 5.50
CA VAL A 337 -8.94 -18.35 5.27
C VAL A 337 -8.11 -17.41 6.14
N GLY A 338 -8.09 -16.13 5.76
CA GLY A 338 -7.64 -15.05 6.63
C GLY A 338 -8.52 -14.93 7.87
N LYS A 339 -7.90 -14.64 9.02
CA LYS A 339 -8.58 -14.49 10.31
C LYS A 339 -9.54 -13.30 10.29
N GLU A 340 -9.15 -12.24 9.60
CA GLU A 340 -9.91 -11.00 9.44
C GLU A 340 -10.69 -10.92 8.11
N LEU A 341 -10.84 -12.05 7.40
CA LEU A 341 -11.77 -12.18 6.27
C LEU A 341 -13.19 -11.86 6.73
N ILE A 342 -13.88 -10.99 6.00
CA ILE A 342 -15.29 -10.68 6.21
C ILE A 342 -16.11 -11.48 5.19
N PRO A 343 -16.93 -12.44 5.64
CA PRO A 343 -17.69 -13.30 4.74
C PRO A 343 -18.84 -12.54 4.10
N GLU A 344 -19.40 -13.10 3.03
CA GLU A 344 -20.70 -12.65 2.53
C GLU A 344 -21.78 -12.90 3.61
N PRO A 345 -22.65 -11.91 3.90
CA PRO A 345 -23.66 -12.06 4.93
C PRO A 345 -24.68 -13.13 4.52
N SER A 346 -25.17 -13.91 5.48
CA SER A 346 -26.33 -14.76 5.25
C SER A 346 -27.58 -13.88 5.13
N TYR A 347 -28.19 -13.80 3.95
CA TYR A 347 -29.47 -13.12 3.75
C TYR A 347 -30.40 -13.94 2.87
N GLU A 348 -31.70 -13.87 3.12
CA GLU A 348 -32.69 -14.63 2.37
C GLU A 348 -32.84 -14.08 0.94
N THR A 349 -32.91 -14.99 -0.03
CA THR A 349 -33.17 -14.66 -1.43
C THR A 349 -34.59 -14.09 -1.57
N GLY A 350 -34.72 -12.76 -1.61
CA GLY A 350 -36.01 -12.06 -1.71
C GLY A 350 -35.97 -10.61 -1.22
N TRP A 351 -34.96 -10.26 -0.41
CA TRP A 351 -34.78 -8.92 0.13
C TRP A 351 -34.10 -7.97 -0.89
N GLY A 352 -34.42 -6.68 -0.82
CA GLY A 352 -33.85 -5.65 -1.70
C GLY A 352 -32.37 -5.37 -1.44
N GLU A 353 -31.68 -4.73 -2.39
CA GLU A 353 -30.23 -4.45 -2.31
C GLU A 353 -29.83 -3.69 -1.03
N ASP A 354 -30.70 -2.83 -0.51
CA ASP A 354 -30.44 -2.05 0.71
C ASP A 354 -30.40 -2.94 1.96
N ALA A 355 -31.18 -4.03 2.00
CA ALA A 355 -31.17 -4.98 3.11
C ALA A 355 -29.89 -5.82 3.10
N ALA A 356 -29.45 -6.26 1.91
CA ALA A 356 -28.19 -6.97 1.75
C ALA A 356 -26.99 -6.08 2.14
N LEU A 357 -27.02 -4.80 1.76
CA LEU A 357 -26.01 -3.82 2.16
C LEU A 357 -26.01 -3.58 3.67
N ALA A 358 -27.18 -3.45 4.30
CA ALA A 358 -27.30 -3.30 5.75
C ALA A 358 -26.75 -4.53 6.50
N ALA A 359 -27.05 -5.73 6.02
CA ALA A 359 -26.52 -6.97 6.58
C ALA A 359 -24.99 -7.05 6.46
N LEU A 360 -24.43 -6.71 5.29
CA LEU A 360 -22.97 -6.67 5.10
C LEU A 360 -22.31 -5.63 6.00
N LEU A 361 -22.91 -4.45 6.18
CA LEU A 361 -22.39 -3.44 7.09
C LEU A 361 -22.35 -3.93 8.55
N LEU A 362 -23.36 -4.68 8.98
CA LEU A 362 -23.38 -5.30 10.30
C LEU A 362 -22.31 -6.40 10.43
N GLU A 363 -22.09 -7.18 9.37
CA GLU A 363 -21.03 -8.19 9.33
C GLU A 363 -19.64 -7.57 9.46
N ILE A 364 -19.39 -6.48 8.72
CA ILE A 364 -18.15 -5.71 8.83
C ILE A 364 -18.00 -5.14 10.24
N TRP A 365 -19.08 -4.61 10.83
CA TRP A 365 -19.06 -4.12 12.20
C TRP A 365 -18.66 -5.20 13.19
N ALA A 366 -19.27 -6.39 13.12
CA ALA A 366 -18.98 -7.51 14.02
C ALA A 366 -17.52 -7.99 13.91
N HIS A 367 -16.92 -7.93 12.72
CA HIS A 367 -15.52 -8.28 12.52
C HIS A 367 -14.54 -7.19 13.00
N VAL A 368 -14.94 -5.91 12.87
CA VAL A 368 -14.10 -4.79 13.31
C VAL A 368 -14.20 -4.57 14.83
N PHE A 369 -15.38 -4.74 15.40
CA PHE A 369 -15.69 -4.54 16.83
C PHE A 369 -16.43 -5.77 17.38
N PRO A 370 -15.75 -6.94 17.52
CA PRO A 370 -16.37 -8.17 18.00
C PRO A 370 -16.98 -8.06 19.41
N GLU A 371 -16.55 -7.05 20.18
CA GLU A 371 -17.06 -6.72 21.51
C GLU A 371 -18.39 -5.93 21.50
N GLU A 372 -18.84 -5.42 20.35
CA GLU A 372 -20.05 -4.60 20.22
C GLU A 372 -21.10 -5.25 19.32
N LEU A 373 -22.28 -5.53 19.88
CA LEU A 373 -23.44 -5.99 19.12
C LEU A 373 -24.28 -4.80 18.62
N ARG A 374 -24.66 -4.85 17.34
CA ARG A 374 -25.55 -3.86 16.70
C ARG A 374 -26.63 -4.57 15.90
N SER A 375 -27.85 -4.05 15.97
CA SER A 375 -28.96 -4.46 15.10
C SER A 375 -29.12 -3.56 13.87
N ALA A 376 -28.58 -2.34 13.92
CA ALA A 376 -28.49 -1.39 12.81
C ALA A 376 -27.32 -0.43 13.06
N LEU A 377 -26.76 0.16 12.00
CA LEU A 377 -25.68 1.14 12.09
C LEU A 377 -26.18 2.57 11.84
N SER A 378 -25.88 3.47 12.77
CA SER A 378 -26.12 4.91 12.61
C SER A 378 -25.03 5.59 11.79
N ALA A 379 -25.23 6.86 11.43
CA ALA A 379 -24.19 7.69 10.80
C ALA A 379 -22.96 7.91 11.72
N HIS A 380 -23.13 7.83 13.04
CA HIS A 380 -22.00 7.86 13.97
C HIS A 380 -21.20 6.55 13.90
N ASP A 381 -21.90 5.41 13.88
CA ASP A 381 -21.28 4.08 13.78
C ASP A 381 -20.47 3.95 12.48
N LEU A 382 -21.01 4.39 11.34
CA LEU A 382 -20.26 4.38 10.08
C LEU A 382 -18.99 5.25 10.11
N ARG A 383 -19.02 6.40 10.79
CA ARG A 383 -17.81 7.24 10.98
C ARG A 383 -16.78 6.57 11.88
N LYS A 384 -17.23 5.91 12.96
CA LYS A 384 -16.37 5.13 13.86
C LYS A 384 -15.73 3.96 13.11
N LEU A 385 -16.52 3.21 12.34
CA LEU A 385 -16.08 2.08 11.54
C LEU A 385 -15.01 2.48 10.51
N ASN A 386 -15.27 3.54 9.73
CA ASN A 386 -14.29 4.10 8.80
C ASN A 386 -12.98 4.51 9.47
N SER A 387 -13.07 5.17 10.63
CA SER A 387 -11.89 5.60 11.37
C SER A 387 -11.05 4.41 11.84
N ALA A 388 -11.70 3.37 12.36
CA ALA A 388 -11.03 2.15 12.79
C ALA A 388 -10.36 1.41 11.63
N LEU A 389 -11.05 1.23 10.50
CA LEU A 389 -10.48 0.62 9.30
C LEU A 389 -9.24 1.37 8.82
N ARG A 390 -9.33 2.71 8.69
CA ARG A 390 -8.20 3.56 8.26
C ARG A 390 -7.00 3.50 9.22
N ILE A 391 -7.25 3.52 10.53
CA ILE A 391 -6.18 3.45 11.54
C ILE A 391 -5.51 2.07 11.50
N ARG A 392 -6.29 0.99 11.45
CA ARG A 392 -5.77 -0.38 11.43
C ARG A 392 -4.97 -0.67 10.17
N ASP A 393 -5.43 -0.16 9.04
CA ASP A 393 -4.73 -0.24 7.76
C ASP A 393 -3.40 0.50 7.80
N LYS A 394 -3.42 1.78 8.21
CA LYS A 394 -2.21 2.60 8.38
C LYS A 394 -1.18 1.98 9.31
N GLN A 395 -1.62 1.33 10.38
CA GLN A 395 -0.73 0.69 11.36
C GLN A 395 -0.38 -0.77 11.01
N LYS A 396 -0.88 -1.31 9.89
CA LYS A 396 -0.69 -2.71 9.48
C LYS A 396 -1.04 -3.72 10.59
N THR A 397 -1.98 -3.39 11.47
CA THR A 397 -2.34 -4.21 12.65
C THR A 397 -3.36 -5.30 12.36
N HIS A 398 -4.20 -5.07 11.34
CA HIS A 398 -5.26 -5.98 10.91
C HIS A 398 -5.38 -5.97 9.38
N HIS A 399 -5.97 -7.04 8.85
CA HIS A 399 -6.25 -7.22 7.43
C HIS A 399 -7.72 -7.47 7.19
N HIS A 400 -8.53 -6.42 7.33
CA HIS A 400 -9.97 -6.51 7.05
C HIS A 400 -10.22 -6.40 5.55
N TYR A 401 -10.75 -7.45 4.94
CA TYR A 401 -11.08 -7.48 3.52
C TYR A 401 -12.31 -8.36 3.24
N ILE A 402 -12.97 -8.07 2.12
CA ILE A 402 -14.11 -8.84 1.62
C ILE A 402 -13.67 -9.52 0.32
N PRO A 403 -13.49 -10.85 0.30
CA PRO A 403 -13.24 -11.59 -0.93
C PRO A 403 -14.54 -11.82 -1.69
N VAL A 404 -14.53 -11.55 -2.99
CA VAL A 404 -15.69 -11.60 -3.86
C VAL A 404 -15.41 -12.50 -5.06
N PRO A 405 -16.04 -13.68 -5.15
CA PRO A 405 -15.85 -14.56 -6.29
C PRO A 405 -16.58 -14.01 -7.53
N ALA A 406 -15.84 -13.49 -8.50
CA ALA A 406 -16.39 -12.77 -9.65
C ALA A 406 -17.23 -13.65 -10.59
N GLU A 407 -17.00 -14.97 -10.58
CA GLU A 407 -17.66 -15.95 -11.46
C GLU A 407 -18.97 -16.51 -10.86
N GLN A 408 -19.25 -16.26 -9.58
CA GLN A 408 -20.47 -16.76 -8.95
C GLN A 408 -21.70 -15.95 -9.39
N ALA A 409 -22.77 -16.67 -9.75
CA ALA A 409 -24.06 -16.10 -10.12
C ALA A 409 -24.86 -15.60 -8.89
N SER A 410 -24.22 -14.79 -8.02
CA SER A 410 -24.85 -14.11 -6.89
C SER A 410 -24.95 -12.62 -7.14
N ARG A 411 -26.00 -11.99 -6.60
CA ARG A 411 -26.15 -10.52 -6.66
C ARG A 411 -25.05 -9.81 -5.88
N LEU A 412 -24.54 -10.44 -4.82
CA LEU A 412 -23.42 -9.91 -4.05
C LEU A 412 -22.13 -9.88 -4.85
N CYS A 413 -21.93 -10.76 -5.83
CA CYS A 413 -20.70 -10.80 -6.61
C CYS A 413 -20.60 -9.70 -7.68
N ARG A 414 -21.57 -8.77 -7.75
CA ARG A 414 -21.60 -7.68 -8.74
C ARG A 414 -20.78 -6.47 -8.27
N PRO A 415 -19.89 -5.92 -9.11
CA PRO A 415 -19.11 -4.73 -8.76
C PRO A 415 -19.95 -3.51 -8.34
N ASP A 416 -21.13 -3.32 -8.94
CA ASP A 416 -22.00 -2.18 -8.62
C ASP A 416 -22.60 -2.25 -7.20
N PHE A 417 -22.78 -3.44 -6.63
CA PHE A 417 -23.21 -3.61 -5.25
C PHE A 417 -22.15 -3.07 -4.29
N TYR A 418 -20.88 -3.44 -4.51
CA TYR A 418 -19.76 -2.99 -3.69
C TYR A 418 -19.42 -1.51 -3.87
N ARG A 419 -19.81 -0.88 -4.98
CA ARG A 419 -19.74 0.58 -5.11
C ARG A 419 -20.56 1.30 -4.03
N LYS A 420 -21.78 0.82 -3.76
CA LYS A 420 -22.63 1.37 -2.68
C LYS A 420 -22.01 1.17 -1.30
N LEU A 421 -21.31 0.05 -1.09
CA LEU A 421 -20.57 -0.20 0.14
C LEU A 421 -19.41 0.80 0.28
N LEU A 422 -18.60 0.96 -0.76
CA LEU A 422 -17.42 1.81 -0.75
C LEU A 422 -17.76 3.30 -0.64
N ASP A 423 -18.93 3.73 -1.12
CA ASP A 423 -19.46 5.08 -0.87
C ASP A 423 -19.71 5.34 0.63
N LYS A 424 -20.04 4.29 1.40
CA LYS A 424 -20.24 4.37 2.86
C LYS A 424 -18.96 4.08 3.65
N LEU A 425 -18.15 3.14 3.17
CA LEU A 425 -16.94 2.64 3.81
C LEU A 425 -15.74 2.68 2.86
N PRO A 426 -15.20 3.85 2.48
CA PRO A 426 -14.11 3.95 1.49
C PRO A 426 -12.81 3.27 1.93
N ALA A 427 -12.64 2.99 3.22
CA ALA A 427 -11.44 2.34 3.77
C ALA A 427 -11.47 0.81 3.73
N ILE A 428 -12.63 0.17 3.45
CA ILE A 428 -12.68 -1.30 3.37
C ILE A 428 -12.08 -1.78 2.06
N LYS A 429 -11.34 -2.89 2.10
CA LYS A 429 -10.76 -3.51 0.91
C LYS A 429 -11.72 -4.58 0.39
N VAL A 430 -12.17 -4.42 -0.86
CA VAL A 430 -12.97 -5.42 -1.59
C VAL A 430 -12.06 -6.03 -2.65
N ILE A 431 -11.97 -7.36 -2.65
CA ILE A 431 -11.03 -8.10 -3.50
C ILE A 431 -11.83 -9.05 -4.37
N PHE A 432 -11.86 -8.76 -5.67
CA PHE A 432 -12.51 -9.64 -6.63
C PHE A 432 -11.52 -10.73 -7.04
N PHE A 433 -11.96 -11.96 -7.11
CA PHE A 433 -11.12 -13.05 -7.58
C PHE A 433 -11.86 -14.00 -8.49
N ARG A 434 -11.11 -14.68 -9.35
CA ARG A 434 -11.62 -15.67 -10.30
C ARG A 434 -10.63 -16.80 -10.49
N SER A 435 -11.16 -17.98 -10.82
CA SER A 435 -10.36 -19.19 -11.00
C SER A 435 -9.57 -19.20 -12.33
N SER A 436 -9.96 -18.40 -13.32
CA SER A 436 -9.41 -18.47 -14.67
C SER A 436 -9.31 -17.11 -15.37
N GLY A 437 -8.75 -17.06 -16.59
CA GLY A 437 -8.78 -15.85 -17.43
C GLY A 437 -7.65 -14.85 -17.22
N GLY A 438 -6.49 -15.28 -16.71
CA GLY A 438 -5.26 -14.49 -16.60
C GLY A 438 -4.10 -15.34 -16.08
N PRO A 439 -2.89 -14.77 -15.95
CA PRO A 439 -1.78 -15.47 -15.29
C PRO A 439 -2.15 -15.75 -13.82
N PRO A 440 -1.87 -16.96 -13.30
CA PRO A 440 -2.14 -17.28 -11.90
C PRO A 440 -1.32 -16.37 -10.99
N ALA A 441 -1.90 -16.00 -9.84
CA ALA A 441 -1.21 -15.14 -8.87
C ALA A 441 -0.24 -15.91 -7.97
N LEU A 442 -0.33 -17.23 -7.95
CA LEU A 442 0.54 -18.10 -7.17
C LEU A 442 1.50 -18.90 -8.07
N LEU A 443 2.70 -19.14 -7.56
CA LEU A 443 3.80 -19.91 -8.16
C LEU A 443 3.75 -21.40 -7.80
N VAL A 444 2.61 -21.88 -7.32
CA VAL A 444 2.41 -23.30 -6.96
C VAL A 444 1.73 -24.06 -8.09
N SER A 445 1.97 -25.36 -8.17
CA SER A 445 1.36 -26.23 -9.17
C SER A 445 -0.13 -26.46 -8.94
N ASP A 446 -0.56 -26.51 -7.68
CA ASP A 446 -1.95 -26.73 -7.29
C ASP A 446 -2.26 -25.94 -6.01
N GLU A 447 -3.23 -25.01 -6.08
CA GLU A 447 -3.62 -24.19 -4.92
C GLU A 447 -4.34 -25.00 -3.84
N ILE A 448 -5.04 -26.06 -4.22
CA ILE A 448 -5.77 -26.94 -3.30
C ILE A 448 -4.76 -27.75 -2.50
N ASP A 449 -3.71 -28.27 -3.12
CA ASP A 449 -2.65 -29.00 -2.42
C ASP A 449 -1.95 -28.09 -1.39
N LEU A 450 -1.55 -26.88 -1.79
CA LEU A 450 -0.99 -25.89 -0.85
C LEU A 450 -1.96 -25.61 0.30
N MET A 451 -3.25 -25.42 0.00
CA MET A 451 -4.27 -25.20 1.02
C MET A 451 -4.38 -26.37 1.99
N MET A 452 -4.31 -27.60 1.49
CA MET A 452 -4.37 -28.80 2.32
C MET A 452 -3.12 -28.96 3.20
N ILE A 453 -1.92 -28.68 2.68
CA ILE A 453 -0.68 -28.68 3.47
C ILE A 453 -0.81 -27.70 4.65
N ILE A 454 -1.25 -26.46 4.38
CA ILE A 454 -1.43 -25.44 5.41
C ILE A 454 -2.54 -25.82 6.39
N ARG A 455 -3.64 -26.41 5.91
CA ARG A 455 -4.74 -26.88 6.76
C ARG A 455 -4.28 -27.95 7.74
N GLU A 456 -3.60 -28.98 7.25
CA GLU A 456 -3.07 -30.05 8.10
C GLU A 456 -2.11 -29.49 9.13
N PHE A 457 -1.26 -28.53 8.74
CA PHE A 457 -0.39 -27.83 9.68
C PHE A 457 -1.20 -27.12 10.78
N LEU A 458 -2.20 -26.31 10.41
CA LEU A 458 -3.01 -25.52 11.35
C LEU A 458 -3.84 -26.37 12.32
N THR A 459 -4.08 -27.65 11.98
CA THR A 459 -4.85 -28.60 12.80
C THR A 459 -3.98 -29.51 13.67
N ILE A 460 -2.65 -29.35 13.67
CA ILE A 460 -1.73 -30.14 14.53
C ILE A 460 -2.19 -30.18 16.00
N PRO A 461 -2.51 -29.05 16.67
CA PRO A 461 -2.93 -29.08 18.08
C PRO A 461 -4.21 -29.89 18.31
N ASP A 462 -5.20 -29.75 17.43
CA ASP A 462 -6.48 -30.46 17.53
C ASP A 462 -6.28 -31.97 17.36
N ASN A 463 -5.44 -32.38 16.41
CA ASN A 463 -5.09 -33.77 16.15
C ASN A 463 -4.30 -34.41 17.31
N LEU A 464 -3.42 -33.64 17.97
CA LEU A 464 -2.71 -34.11 19.17
C LEU A 464 -3.64 -34.25 20.38
N ALA A 465 -4.62 -33.36 20.52
CA ALA A 465 -5.61 -33.42 21.60
C ALA A 465 -6.54 -34.62 21.48
N GLN A 466 -6.92 -35.03 20.26
CA GLN A 466 -7.75 -36.22 20.03
C GLN A 466 -7.03 -37.55 20.32
N ARG A 467 -5.70 -37.56 20.37
CA ARG A 467 -4.86 -38.75 20.62
C ARG A 467 -4.45 -38.93 22.07
N ARG A 468 -4.72 -37.96 22.94
CA ARG A 468 -4.47 -37.99 24.40
C ARG A 468 -5.78 -38.27 25.12
#